data_AF-A0A7S0QA30-F1
#
_entry.id   AF-A0A7S0QA30-F1
#
_cell.length_a   1.000
_cell.length_b   1.000
_cell.length_c   1.000
_cell.angle_alpha   90.00
_cell.angle_beta   90.00
_cell.angle_gamma   90.00
#
_symmetry.space_group_name_H-M   'P 1'
#
loop_
_entity.id
_entity.type
_entity.pdbx_description
1 polymer ?
#
loop_
_entity_poly.entity_id
_entity_poly.type
_entity_poly.pdbx_seq_one_letter_code
_entity_poly.pdbx_strand_id
1 'polypeptide(L)'
;ATATARVSAEIRTSLRLRSAAEIRGSVDRANLFLSVVCGDEFDDEEAELADLYEWISDHPGSGLIYVTKRSECERVCELLADAGLEIDAYHAGKPYEQRR
;
A
#
# COMPACT_ATOMS: atom_id res chain seq x y z
N ALA A 1 -5.82 9.48 -7.78
CA ALA A 1 -6.68 10.17 -8.77
C ALA A 1 -6.75 9.34 -10.04
N THR A 2 -7.92 8.90 -10.48
CA THR A 2 -8.09 7.80 -11.46
C THR A 2 -8.93 8.17 -12.69
N ALA A 3 -9.09 9.47 -12.97
CA ALA A 3 -9.98 9.97 -14.02
C ALA A 3 -9.42 9.71 -15.43
N THR A 4 -9.77 8.56 -16.01
CA THR A 4 -9.53 8.29 -17.43
C THR A 4 -10.26 9.30 -18.32
N ALA A 5 -9.87 9.41 -19.60
CA ALA A 5 -10.51 10.32 -20.54
C ALA A 5 -12.03 10.10 -20.62
N ARG A 6 -12.46 8.84 -20.67
CA ARG A 6 -13.88 8.45 -20.67
C ARG A 6 -14.61 8.93 -19.42
N VAL A 7 -14.08 8.61 -18.24
CA VAL A 7 -14.69 9.01 -16.95
C VAL A 7 -14.77 10.54 -16.85
N SER A 8 -13.74 11.25 -17.33
CA SER A 8 -13.72 12.72 -17.31
C SER A 8 -14.81 13.34 -18.21
N ALA A 9 -15.06 12.75 -19.38
CA ALA A 9 -16.13 13.18 -20.28
C ALA A 9 -17.53 12.88 -19.70
N GLU A 10 -17.69 11.72 -19.05
CA GLU A 10 -18.92 11.35 -18.35
C GLU A 10 -19.21 12.32 -17.20
N ILE A 11 -18.22 12.68 -16.38
CA ILE A 11 -18.37 13.69 -15.31
C ILE A 11 -18.85 15.03 -15.86
N ARG A 12 -18.24 15.53 -16.95
CA ARG A 12 -18.66 16.79 -17.58
C ARG A 12 -20.12 16.76 -18.03
N THR A 13 -20.52 15.66 -18.64
CA THR A 13 -21.88 15.46 -19.14
C THR A 13 -22.88 15.39 -17.99
N SER A 14 -22.60 14.55 -16.98
CA SER A 14 -23.46 14.38 -15.80
C SER A 14 -23.64 15.68 -15.01
N LEU A 15 -22.58 16.49 -14.90
CA LEU A 15 -22.62 17.79 -14.24
C LEU A 15 -23.05 18.94 -15.15
N ARG A 16 -23.34 18.68 -16.43
CA ARG A 16 -23.74 19.68 -17.45
C ARG A 16 -22.76 20.85 -17.58
N LEU A 17 -21.47 20.57 -17.44
CA LEU A 17 -20.40 21.55 -17.57
C LEU A 17 -20.21 21.92 -19.04
N ARG A 18 -20.22 23.22 -19.36
CA ARG A 18 -20.13 23.70 -20.76
C ARG A 18 -18.68 23.96 -21.20
N SER A 19 -17.92 24.68 -20.38
CA SER A 19 -16.57 25.15 -20.70
C SER A 19 -15.64 24.94 -19.49
N ALA A 20 -15.62 23.72 -18.94
CA ALA A 20 -14.79 23.39 -17.79
C ALA A 20 -13.32 23.21 -18.19
N ALA A 21 -12.42 23.91 -17.50
CA ALA A 21 -10.99 23.67 -17.61
C ALA A 21 -10.66 22.24 -17.17
N GLU A 22 -9.83 21.55 -17.97
CA GLU A 22 -9.20 20.28 -17.57
C GLU A 22 -7.76 20.56 -17.19
N ILE A 23 -7.40 20.29 -15.95
CA ILE A 23 -6.02 20.40 -15.48
C ILE A 23 -5.59 19.00 -15.06
N ARG A 24 -4.60 18.45 -15.75
CA ARG A 24 -4.00 17.15 -15.45
C ARG A 24 -2.58 17.37 -14.96
N GLY A 25 -2.34 17.04 -13.69
CA GLY A 25 -0.99 16.98 -13.14
C GLY A 25 -0.27 15.70 -13.55
N SER A 26 1.06 15.74 -13.46
CA SER A 26 1.87 14.51 -13.57
C SER A 26 1.55 13.56 -12.42
N VAL A 27 1.54 12.26 -12.71
CA VAL A 27 1.50 11.21 -11.69
C VAL A 27 2.89 10.86 -11.18
N ASP A 28 3.94 11.33 -11.86
CA ASP A 28 5.32 11.05 -11.49
C ASP A 28 5.67 11.62 -10.11
N ARG A 29 6.47 10.84 -9.39
CA ARG A 29 6.95 11.15 -8.05
C ARG A 29 8.44 10.85 -8.04
N ALA A 30 9.24 11.79 -8.53
CA ALA A 30 10.70 11.67 -8.62
C ALA A 30 11.39 11.35 -7.28
N ASN A 31 10.68 11.51 -6.15
CA ASN A 31 11.14 11.16 -4.81
C ASN A 31 10.79 9.72 -4.38
N LEU A 32 10.18 8.90 -5.25
CA LEU A 32 9.91 7.48 -4.97
C LEU A 32 10.97 6.61 -5.63
N PHE A 33 11.60 5.76 -4.83
CA PHE A 33 12.45 4.68 -5.30
C PHE A 33 11.61 3.41 -5.48
N LEU A 34 11.75 2.74 -6.62
CA LEU A 34 11.01 1.50 -6.94
C LEU A 34 12.02 0.35 -7.05
N SER A 35 11.82 -0.70 -6.24
CA SER A 35 12.60 -1.94 -6.25
C SER A 35 11.66 -3.14 -6.36
N VAL A 36 12.17 -4.25 -6.88
CA VAL A 36 11.46 -5.53 -6.99
C VAL A 36 12.38 -6.63 -6.49
N VAL A 37 11.86 -7.45 -5.58
CA VAL A 37 12.47 -8.70 -5.12
C VAL A 37 11.54 -9.82 -5.59
N CYS A 38 12.10 -10.89 -6.16
CA CYS A 38 11.32 -11.95 -6.77
C CYS A 38 11.01 -13.03 -5.71
N GLY A 39 9.74 -13.36 -5.49
CA GLY A 39 9.36 -14.29 -4.43
C GLY A 39 9.90 -15.73 -4.59
N ASP A 40 10.27 -16.14 -5.80
CA ASP A 40 10.95 -17.41 -6.07
C ASP A 40 12.43 -17.43 -5.66
N GLU A 41 12.96 -16.31 -5.16
CA GLU A 41 14.29 -16.23 -4.53
C GLU A 41 14.28 -16.78 -3.10
N PHE A 42 13.12 -16.95 -2.48
CA PHE A 42 12.97 -17.48 -1.13
C PHE A 42 12.59 -18.96 -1.13
N ASP A 43 13.27 -19.74 -0.28
CA ASP A 43 13.00 -21.18 -0.11
C ASP A 43 11.61 -21.43 0.48
N ASP A 44 11.16 -20.54 1.36
CA ASP A 44 9.87 -20.58 2.05
C ASP A 44 9.44 -19.18 2.54
N GLU A 45 8.26 -19.12 3.15
CA GLU A 45 7.68 -17.89 3.70
C GLU A 45 8.45 -17.36 4.92
N GLU A 46 9.19 -18.21 5.63
CA GLU A 46 9.98 -17.80 6.79
C GLU A 46 11.23 -17.03 6.34
N ALA A 47 11.88 -17.49 5.26
CA ALA A 47 12.97 -16.79 4.61
C ALA A 47 12.54 -15.42 4.05
N GLU A 48 11.36 -15.33 3.42
CA GLU A 48 10.80 -14.07 2.92
C GLU A 48 10.54 -13.07 4.07
N LEU A 49 9.99 -13.54 5.19
CA LEU A 49 9.74 -12.69 6.36
C LEU A 49 11.04 -12.22 7.04
N ALA A 50 12.08 -13.07 7.06
CA ALA A 50 13.38 -12.69 7.59
C ALA A 50 14.04 -11.59 6.75
N ASP A 51 13.99 -11.70 5.42
CA ASP A 51 14.46 -10.64 4.50
C ASP A 51 13.71 -9.33 4.70
N LEU A 52 12.37 -9.40 4.82
CA LEU A 52 11.55 -8.22 5.11
C LEU A 52 11.93 -7.56 6.44
N TYR A 53 12.19 -8.36 7.48
CA TYR A 53 12.62 -7.85 8.79
C TYR A 53 13.98 -7.15 8.73
N GLU A 54 14.95 -7.75 8.04
CA GLU A 54 16.27 -7.14 7.82
C GLU A 54 16.14 -5.83 7.05
N TRP A 55 15.34 -5.84 5.97
CA TRP A 55 15.09 -4.65 5.17
C TRP A 55 14.49 -3.51 6.00
N ILE A 56 13.48 -3.78 6.83
CA ILE A 56 12.86 -2.76 7.69
C ILE A 56 13.86 -2.24 8.72
N SER A 57 14.68 -3.12 9.28
CA SER A 57 15.69 -2.75 10.29
C SER A 57 16.76 -1.82 9.73
N ASP A 58 17.15 -2.00 8.47
CA ASP A 58 18.12 -1.16 7.77
C ASP A 58 17.53 0.18 7.27
N HIS A 59 16.20 0.29 7.19
CA HIS A 59 15.50 1.45 6.67
C HIS A 59 14.60 2.09 7.74
N PRO A 60 15.18 2.78 8.74
CA PRO A 60 14.41 3.36 9.83
C PRO A 60 13.45 4.46 9.33
N GLY A 61 12.23 4.43 9.85
CA GLY A 61 11.18 5.38 9.49
C GLY A 61 9.81 4.72 9.53
N SER A 62 8.78 5.47 9.14
CA SER A 62 7.43 4.94 9.03
C SER A 62 7.23 4.27 7.67
N GLY A 63 6.59 3.09 7.67
CA GLY A 63 6.32 2.30 6.47
C GLY A 63 4.90 1.77 6.41
N LEU A 64 4.56 1.16 5.28
CA LEU A 64 3.31 0.43 5.06
C LEU A 64 3.63 -0.89 4.36
N ILE A 65 3.06 -1.98 4.86
CA ILE A 65 3.14 -3.31 4.24
C ILE A 65 1.75 -3.65 3.73
N TYR A 66 1.62 -3.89 2.42
CA TYR A 66 0.37 -4.31 1.82
C TYR A 66 0.40 -5.82 1.59
N VAL A 67 -0.62 -6.50 2.12
CA VAL A 67 -0.83 -7.94 1.95
C VAL A 67 -2.17 -8.22 1.30
N THR A 68 -2.36 -9.43 0.78
CA THR A 68 -3.54 -9.77 -0.02
C THR A 68 -4.77 -10.06 0.84
N LYS A 69 -4.59 -10.79 1.95
CA LYS A 69 -5.70 -11.27 2.80
C LYS A 69 -5.72 -10.61 4.18
N ARG A 70 -6.91 -10.50 4.78
CA ARG A 70 -7.06 -10.01 6.16
C ARG A 70 -6.34 -10.91 7.17
N SER A 71 -6.48 -12.22 7.02
CA SER A 71 -5.81 -13.21 7.88
C SER A 71 -4.28 -13.12 7.77
N GLU A 72 -3.76 -12.79 6.59
CA GLU A 72 -2.34 -12.60 6.34
C GLU A 72 -1.84 -11.31 7.00
N CYS A 73 -2.65 -10.24 7.00
CA CYS A 73 -2.31 -8.99 7.68
C CYS A 73 -2.13 -9.18 9.18
N GLU A 74 -3.03 -9.92 9.84
CA GLU A 74 -2.90 -10.22 11.27
C GLU A 74 -1.69 -11.13 11.51
N ARG A 75 -1.50 -12.19 10.70
CA ARG A 75 -0.37 -13.12 10.85
C ARG A 75 0.99 -12.44 10.69
N VAL A 76 1.18 -11.65 9.63
CA VAL A 76 2.44 -10.93 9.37
C VAL A 76 2.69 -9.90 10.48
N CYS A 77 1.65 -9.19 10.94
CA CYS A 77 1.78 -8.25 12.05
C CYS A 77 2.22 -8.94 13.34
N GLU A 78 1.61 -10.09 13.68
CA GLU A 78 1.98 -10.88 14.86
C GLU A 78 3.44 -11.32 14.80
N LEU A 79 3.88 -11.91 13.68
CA LEU A 79 5.25 -12.40 13.51
C LEU A 79 6.30 -11.27 13.59
N LEU A 80 6.02 -10.12 12.97
CA LEU A 80 6.92 -8.98 12.99
C LEU A 80 6.93 -8.26 14.35
N ALA A 81 5.79 -8.20 15.04
CA ALA A 81 5.69 -7.67 16.39
C ALA A 81 6.45 -8.56 17.40
N ASP A 82 6.33 -9.88 17.28
CA ASP A 82 7.07 -10.85 18.09
C ASP A 82 8.59 -10.74 17.86
N ALA A 83 9.01 -10.37 16.64
CA ALA A 83 10.40 -10.06 16.31
C ALA A 83 10.87 -8.67 16.81
N GLY A 84 9.99 -7.91 17.47
CA GLY A 84 10.31 -6.65 18.14
C GLY A 84 10.05 -5.38 17.34
N LEU A 85 9.35 -5.45 16.20
CA LEU A 85 8.95 -4.26 15.44
C LEU A 85 7.72 -3.59 16.06
N GLU A 86 7.71 -2.26 16.06
CA GLU A 86 6.51 -1.47 16.35
C GLU A 86 5.61 -1.45 15.11
N ILE A 87 4.62 -2.34 15.08
CA ILE A 87 3.73 -2.55 13.94
C ILE A 87 2.29 -2.80 14.40
N ASP A 88 1.32 -2.46 13.55
CA ASP A 88 -0.09 -2.78 13.74
C ASP A 88 -0.72 -3.21 12.40
N ALA A 89 -1.75 -4.06 12.49
CA ALA A 89 -2.52 -4.53 11.37
C ALA A 89 -3.73 -3.62 11.12
N TYR A 90 -3.97 -3.27 9.86
CA TYR A 90 -5.16 -2.50 9.47
C TYR A 90 -5.94 -3.19 8.35
N HIS A 91 -7.21 -3.50 8.62
CA HIS A 91 -8.12 -3.98 7.58
C HIS A 91 -9.59 -3.72 7.93
N ALA A 92 -10.46 -3.76 6.92
CA ALA A 92 -11.90 -3.49 7.06
C ALA A 92 -12.65 -4.42 8.03
N GLY A 93 -12.05 -5.55 8.43
CA GLY A 93 -12.60 -6.44 9.45
C GLY A 93 -12.41 -5.95 10.90
N LYS A 94 -11.55 -4.95 11.15
CA LYS A 94 -11.29 -4.46 12.51
C LYS A 94 -12.45 -3.58 13.02
N PRO A 95 -12.78 -3.66 14.33
CA PRO A 95 -13.68 -2.73 14.98
C PRO A 95 -13.28 -1.27 14.70
N TYR A 96 -14.26 -0.36 14.73
CA TYR A 96 -14.00 1.06 14.47
C TYR A 96 -12.92 1.66 15.39
N GLU A 97 -12.92 1.27 16.66
CA GLU A 97 -11.96 1.75 17.66
C GLU A 97 -10.53 1.34 17.34
N GLN A 98 -10.32 0.19 16.70
CA GLN A 98 -9.01 -0.30 16.27
C GLN A 98 -8.60 0.24 14.89
N ARG A 99 -9.42 1.08 14.26
CA ARG A 99 -9.13 1.71 12.95
C ARG A 99 -8.94 3.22 13.06
N ARG A 100 -8.81 3.74 14.28
CA ARG A 100 -8.80 5.17 14.60
C ARG A 100 -7.43 5.64 15.03
#